data_AF-A0AAN9Z3L3-F1
#
_entry.id   AF-A0AAN9Z3L3-F1
#
_cell.length_a   1.000
_cell.length_b   1.000
_cell.length_c   1.000
_cell.angle_alpha   90.00
_cell.angle_beta   90.00
_cell.angle_gamma   90.00
#
_symmetry.space_group_name_H-M   'P 1'
#
loop_
_entity.id
_entity.type
_entity.pdbx_description
1 polymer ?
#
loop_
_entity_poly.entity_id
_entity_poly.type
_entity_poly.pdbx_seq_one_letter_code
_entity_poly.pdbx_strand_id
1 'polypeptide(L)'
;MQQMKEAMAAILSELSEGDAFSLVTFSAETRVWVRGLGFVAATEGRRNTVVGATSDMVLEAREVVGQLQHQPTAGTQLLSAVLAAYRAVREGREWAMDGAPRQPLVLLLAGGQDISAERSELLRAVAAASADPAACAPLYSLAFGRDADWGLLKQLSLRGKGFARRIYEAADAALQLRNFYRRVASPLLADVSFHYADDQVEASSLTRAAFPVLLAGAELAVAGVGVGEGVGGGLRATVRGAAGGRRLERAAAVQRVEPQQASFVERLWAYLTVRQLLERADGGDAQAKERARELALRYAFVALGAGTELKSDGKMAFAYESC
;
A
#
# COMPACT_ATOMS: atom_id res chain seq x y z
N MET A 1 9.64 22.00 -0.71
CA MET A 1 10.77 21.40 0.06
C MET A 1 10.64 21.58 1.58
N GLN A 2 10.38 22.79 2.11
CA GLN A 2 10.29 23.00 3.56
C GLN A 2 9.23 22.12 4.24
N GLN A 3 8.00 22.10 3.72
CA GLN A 3 6.93 21.25 4.23
C GLN A 3 7.28 19.75 4.18
N MET A 4 8.10 19.32 3.21
CA MET A 4 8.59 17.94 3.10
C MET A 4 9.54 17.57 4.25
N LYS A 5 10.37 18.52 4.68
CA LYS A 5 11.28 18.32 5.82
C LYS A 5 10.50 18.23 7.12
N GLU A 6 9.54 19.13 7.32
CA GLU A 6 8.67 19.15 8.49
C GLU A 6 7.84 17.86 8.59
N ALA A 7 7.31 17.43 7.45
CA ALA A 7 6.67 16.14 7.24
C ALA A 7 7.54 14.95 7.68
N MET A 8 8.75 14.84 7.16
CA MET A 8 9.68 13.76 7.50
C MET A 8 10.10 13.83 8.97
N ALA A 9 10.33 15.03 9.50
CA ALA A 9 10.62 15.23 10.92
C ALA A 9 9.47 14.77 11.83
N ALA A 10 8.21 15.00 11.40
CA ALA A 10 7.03 14.51 12.11
C ALA A 10 6.97 12.98 12.12
N ILE A 11 7.29 12.30 11.00
CA ILE A 11 7.36 10.83 10.93
C ILE A 11 8.48 10.30 11.84
N LEU A 12 9.67 10.88 11.77
CA LEU A 12 10.82 10.47 12.58
C LEU A 12 10.54 10.57 14.10
N SER A 13 9.72 11.54 14.50
CA SER A 13 9.34 11.74 15.90
C SER A 13 8.30 10.73 16.41
N GLU A 14 7.71 9.92 15.52
CA GLU A 14 6.72 8.89 15.86
C GLU A 14 7.32 7.48 15.89
N LEU A 15 8.62 7.34 15.56
CA LEU A 15 9.34 6.07 15.69
C LEU A 15 9.45 5.67 17.15
N SER A 16 9.25 4.38 17.43
CA SER A 16 9.41 3.80 18.77
C SER A 16 10.85 3.29 18.96
N GLU A 17 11.37 3.28 20.18
CA GLU A 17 12.75 2.81 20.46
C GLU A 17 13.04 1.36 20.00
N GLY A 18 12.00 0.53 19.89
CA GLY A 18 12.10 -0.83 19.36
C GLY A 18 12.21 -0.92 17.83
N ASP A 19 11.99 0.17 17.12
CA ASP A 19 11.99 0.23 15.65
C ASP A 19 13.41 0.32 15.08
N ALA A 20 13.50 0.01 13.78
CA ALA A 20 14.67 0.26 12.96
C ALA A 20 14.24 1.02 11.72
N PHE A 21 15.11 1.90 11.21
CA PHE A 21 14.79 2.70 10.05
C PHE A 21 16.03 2.97 9.19
N SER A 22 15.75 3.37 7.96
CA SER A 22 16.73 3.81 6.97
C SER A 22 16.13 4.98 6.19
N LEU A 23 16.97 5.90 5.72
CA LEU A 23 16.55 7.04 4.91
C LEU A 23 17.19 6.97 3.54
N VAL A 24 16.35 7.12 2.52
CA VAL A 24 16.77 7.18 1.11
C VAL A 24 16.24 8.48 0.52
N THR A 25 17.12 9.23 -0.12
CA THR A 25 16.76 10.44 -0.87
C THR A 25 17.05 10.24 -2.34
N PHE A 26 16.28 10.89 -3.20
CA PHE A 26 16.44 10.76 -4.63
C PHE A 26 16.19 12.08 -5.34
N SER A 27 17.04 12.36 -6.32
CA SER A 27 16.93 13.44 -7.31
C SER A 27 17.59 12.92 -8.59
N ALA A 28 18.57 13.65 -9.14
CA ALA A 28 19.47 13.15 -10.16
C ALA A 28 20.38 11.99 -9.67
N GLU A 29 20.56 11.86 -8.35
CA GLU A 29 21.29 10.77 -7.70
C GLU A 29 20.43 10.14 -6.59
N THR A 30 20.54 8.82 -6.42
CA THR A 30 20.02 8.15 -5.22
C THR A 30 21.07 8.15 -4.12
N ARG A 31 20.69 8.59 -2.92
CA ARG A 31 21.56 8.61 -1.75
C ARG A 31 20.90 7.89 -0.57
N VAL A 32 21.71 7.19 0.21
CA VAL A 32 21.30 6.51 1.45
C VAL A 32 21.96 7.20 2.63
N TRP A 33 21.25 7.31 3.74
CA TRP A 33 21.82 7.82 4.98
C TRP A 33 22.68 6.74 5.65
N VAL A 34 23.89 7.13 6.05
CA VAL A 34 24.80 6.30 6.83
C VAL A 34 25.21 7.10 8.07
N ARG A 35 25.06 6.47 9.24
CA ARG A 35 25.39 7.07 10.54
C ARG A 35 26.79 7.68 10.53
N GLY A 36 26.90 8.94 10.97
CA GLY A 36 28.17 9.68 11.06
C GLY A 36 28.76 10.12 9.72
N LEU A 37 28.18 9.72 8.58
CA LEU A 37 28.61 10.11 7.24
C LEU A 37 27.56 10.95 6.49
N GLY A 38 26.32 11.01 7.01
CA GLY A 38 25.21 11.68 6.35
C GLY A 38 24.74 10.94 5.10
N PHE A 39 24.17 11.67 4.13
CA PHE A 39 23.72 11.08 2.87
C PHE A 39 24.90 10.82 1.93
N VAL A 40 25.13 9.56 1.56
CA VAL A 40 26.14 9.14 0.59
C VAL A 40 25.47 8.51 -0.63
N ALA A 41 26.16 8.44 -1.77
CA ALA A 41 25.67 7.76 -2.97
C ALA A 41 25.09 6.37 -2.65
N ALA A 42 24.10 5.88 -3.38
CA ALA A 42 23.61 4.51 -3.23
C ALA A 42 24.39 3.59 -4.19
N THR A 43 25.48 2.96 -3.72
CA THR A 43 26.24 1.99 -4.51
C THR A 43 25.83 0.56 -4.16
N GLU A 44 25.96 -0.34 -5.13
CA GLU A 44 25.75 -1.77 -4.90
C GLU A 44 26.73 -2.29 -3.83
N GLY A 45 26.23 -3.13 -2.90
CA GLY A 45 27.03 -3.68 -1.80
C GLY A 45 27.21 -2.80 -0.57
N ARG A 46 26.73 -1.54 -0.55
CA ARG A 46 26.73 -0.72 0.67
C ARG A 46 25.83 -1.36 1.73
N ARG A 47 26.37 -1.54 2.94
CA ARG A 47 25.72 -2.07 4.16
C ARG A 47 25.74 -1.01 5.27
N ASN A 48 25.15 -1.31 6.41
CA ASN A 48 25.00 -0.45 7.59
C ASN A 48 24.16 0.80 7.27
N THR A 49 23.12 0.61 6.47
CA THR A 49 22.16 1.64 6.08
C THR A 49 20.91 1.65 6.96
N VAL A 50 20.78 0.66 7.85
CA VAL A 50 19.69 0.52 8.81
C VAL A 50 20.22 0.76 10.22
N VAL A 51 19.52 1.59 10.99
CA VAL A 51 19.84 1.88 12.39
C VAL A 51 18.62 1.73 13.28
N GLY A 52 18.84 1.44 14.57
CA GLY A 52 17.77 1.48 15.57
C GLY A 52 17.27 2.90 15.80
N ALA A 53 15.97 3.05 16.07
CA ALA A 53 15.30 4.32 16.34
C ALA A 53 15.57 4.86 17.76
N THR A 54 16.83 4.86 18.18
CA THR A 54 17.27 5.52 19.43
C THR A 54 17.15 7.03 19.31
N SER A 55 17.01 7.74 20.44
CA SER A 55 16.88 9.20 20.46
C SER A 55 18.00 9.92 19.70
N ASP A 56 19.25 9.45 19.83
CA ASP A 56 20.41 10.01 19.13
C ASP A 56 20.30 9.83 17.61
N MET A 57 19.88 8.64 17.15
CA MET A 57 19.73 8.37 15.71
C MET A 57 18.56 9.14 15.11
N VAL A 58 17.46 9.30 15.85
CA VAL A 58 16.32 10.11 15.42
C VAL A 58 16.70 11.59 15.36
N LEU A 59 17.50 12.09 16.30
CA LEU A 59 18.00 13.45 16.28
C LEU A 59 18.92 13.71 15.06
N GLU A 60 19.92 12.85 14.85
CA GLU A 60 20.83 12.93 13.70
C GLU A 60 20.05 12.86 12.38
N ALA A 61 19.08 11.94 12.27
CA ALA A 61 18.21 11.81 11.10
C ALA A 61 17.42 13.10 10.81
N ARG A 62 16.90 13.77 11.84
CA ARG A 62 16.17 15.04 11.68
C ARG A 62 17.11 16.17 11.24
N GLU A 63 18.33 16.20 11.75
CA GLU A 63 19.34 17.19 11.34
C GLU A 63 19.71 17.03 9.87
N VAL A 64 20.03 15.81 9.42
CA VAL A 64 20.40 15.56 8.01
C VAL A 64 19.23 15.81 7.05
N VAL A 65 17.98 15.50 7.46
CA VAL A 65 16.77 15.85 6.70
C VAL A 65 16.59 17.37 6.63
N GLY A 66 16.85 18.07 7.74
CA GLY A 66 16.82 19.53 7.82
C GLY A 66 17.79 20.21 6.85
N GLN A 67 18.92 19.57 6.57
CA GLN A 67 19.95 20.04 5.65
C GLN A 67 19.65 19.78 4.17
N LEU A 68 18.65 18.97 3.84
CA LEU A 68 18.33 18.65 2.44
C LEU A 68 18.02 19.91 1.62
N GLN A 69 18.66 20.07 0.48
CA GLN A 69 18.37 21.20 -0.41
C GLN A 69 17.56 20.72 -1.59
N HIS A 70 16.68 21.60 -2.10
CA HIS A 70 16.04 21.34 -3.37
C HIS A 70 17.11 21.42 -4.45
N GLN A 71 17.38 20.30 -5.12
CA GLN A 71 18.25 20.27 -6.29
C GLN A 71 17.36 20.34 -7.53
N PRO A 72 17.38 21.44 -8.30
CA PRO A 72 16.58 21.60 -9.51
C PRO A 72 17.16 20.83 -10.72
N THR A 73 18.00 19.81 -10.48
CA THR A 73 18.60 19.02 -11.56
C THR A 73 17.56 18.15 -12.25
N ALA A 74 17.68 18.04 -13.58
CA ALA A 74 16.84 17.17 -14.40
C ALA A 74 17.09 15.69 -14.04
N GLY A 75 16.01 14.91 -13.98
CA GLY A 75 16.04 13.47 -13.70
C GLY A 75 15.70 13.12 -12.26
N THR A 76 14.75 12.19 -12.10
CA THR A 76 14.35 11.61 -10.81
C THR A 76 14.68 10.11 -10.83
N GLN A 77 15.72 9.68 -10.11
CA GLN A 77 16.13 8.27 -10.02
C GLN A 77 15.23 7.45 -9.07
N LEU A 78 13.92 7.45 -9.30
CA LEU A 78 12.98 6.75 -8.42
C LEU A 78 13.22 5.24 -8.38
N LEU A 79 13.59 4.62 -9.51
CA LEU A 79 13.89 3.19 -9.58
C LEU A 79 15.00 2.78 -8.62
N SER A 80 16.16 3.44 -8.73
CA SER A 80 17.30 3.21 -7.85
C SER A 80 16.95 3.44 -6.37
N ALA A 81 16.13 4.46 -6.07
CA ALA A 81 15.70 4.77 -4.72
C ALA A 81 14.81 3.69 -4.10
N VAL A 82 13.80 3.21 -4.85
CA VAL A 82 12.90 2.16 -4.37
C VAL A 82 13.66 0.83 -4.21
N LEU A 83 14.56 0.50 -5.13
CA LEU A 83 15.43 -0.66 -4.98
C LEU A 83 16.35 -0.57 -3.76
N ALA A 84 16.93 0.62 -3.50
CA ALA A 84 17.72 0.86 -2.29
C ALA A 84 16.88 0.67 -1.02
N ALA A 85 15.62 1.12 -1.01
CA ALA A 85 14.72 0.90 0.12
C ALA A 85 14.44 -0.59 0.38
N TYR A 86 14.17 -1.40 -0.66
CA TYR A 86 14.00 -2.85 -0.50
C TYR A 86 15.29 -3.57 -0.06
N ARG A 87 16.48 -3.08 -0.49
CA ARG A 87 17.76 -3.58 0.04
C ARG A 87 17.90 -3.29 1.53
N ALA A 88 17.50 -2.10 1.99
CA ALA A 88 17.48 -1.76 3.41
C ALA A 88 16.49 -2.63 4.20
N VAL A 89 15.34 -3.00 3.63
CA VAL A 89 14.42 -3.97 4.26
C VAL A 89 15.11 -5.32 4.49
N ARG A 90 15.83 -5.83 3.48
CA ARG A 90 16.59 -7.09 3.60
C ARG A 90 17.67 -6.99 4.67
N GLU A 91 18.44 -5.91 4.67
CA GLU A 91 19.46 -5.64 5.70
C GLU A 91 18.84 -5.57 7.11
N GLY A 92 17.70 -4.89 7.27
CA GLY A 92 17.01 -4.79 8.55
C GLY A 92 16.47 -6.13 9.07
N ARG A 93 16.06 -7.04 8.17
CA ARG A 93 15.69 -8.42 8.53
C ARG A 93 16.89 -9.23 8.99
N GLU A 94 18.06 -9.04 8.37
CA GLU A 94 19.33 -9.63 8.82
C GLU A 94 19.80 -9.03 10.15
N TRP A 95 19.48 -7.76 10.45
CA TRP A 95 19.82 -7.11 11.72
C TRP A 95 18.93 -7.54 12.89
N ALA A 96 17.71 -8.04 12.64
CA ALA A 96 16.76 -8.49 13.66
C ALA A 96 17.18 -9.78 14.42
N MET A 97 18.48 -10.06 14.50
CA MET A 97 19.10 -11.19 15.21
C MET A 97 18.93 -11.12 16.73
N ASP A 98 18.38 -10.04 17.27
CA ASP A 98 17.91 -9.92 18.66
C ASP A 98 16.71 -10.88 18.96
N GLY A 99 16.20 -11.57 17.94
CA GLY A 99 15.11 -12.54 18.06
C GLY A 99 13.71 -11.93 18.04
N ALA A 100 13.59 -10.60 17.93
CA ALA A 100 12.33 -9.88 17.82
C ALA A 100 12.02 -9.55 16.34
N PRO A 101 11.14 -10.31 15.67
CA PRO A 101 10.79 -10.05 14.28
C PRO A 101 10.02 -8.74 14.16
N ARG A 102 10.54 -7.83 13.34
CA ARG A 102 9.91 -6.55 13.00
C ARG A 102 9.15 -6.68 11.70
N GLN A 103 8.00 -6.02 11.60
CA GLN A 103 7.22 -5.95 10.36
C GLN A 103 7.78 -4.80 9.49
N PRO A 104 8.39 -5.08 8.33
CA PRO A 104 8.94 -4.02 7.49
C PRO A 104 7.83 -3.29 6.72
N LEU A 105 8.09 -2.04 6.37
CA LEU A 105 7.29 -1.24 5.46
C LEU A 105 8.20 -0.28 4.69
N VAL A 106 7.79 0.11 3.48
CA VAL A 106 8.47 1.15 2.69
C VAL A 106 7.54 2.34 2.52
N LEU A 107 7.98 3.53 2.93
CA LEU A 107 7.27 4.79 2.72
C LEU A 107 7.98 5.58 1.63
N LEU A 108 7.27 5.81 0.52
CA LEU A 108 7.75 6.64 -0.58
C LEU A 108 7.01 7.98 -0.54
N LEU A 109 7.73 9.08 -0.41
CA LEU A 109 7.15 10.42 -0.42
C LEU A 109 7.66 11.17 -1.66
N ALA A 110 6.77 11.57 -2.55
CA ALA A 110 7.13 12.16 -3.85
C ALA A 110 6.13 13.27 -4.25
N GLY A 111 6.64 14.36 -4.84
CA GLY A 111 5.82 15.55 -5.14
C GLY A 111 5.99 16.19 -6.53
N GLY A 112 6.76 15.59 -7.45
CA GLY A 112 7.03 16.14 -8.78
C GLY A 112 6.65 15.20 -9.93
N GLN A 113 6.54 15.77 -11.14
CA GLN A 113 6.01 15.10 -12.34
C GLN A 113 7.06 14.28 -13.15
N ASP A 114 8.35 14.46 -12.90
CA ASP A 114 9.40 14.00 -13.84
C ASP A 114 9.92 12.58 -13.53
N ILE A 115 8.99 11.64 -13.36
CA ILE A 115 9.26 10.21 -13.06
C ILE A 115 9.15 9.35 -14.35
N SER A 116 9.23 9.98 -15.52
CA SER A 116 8.65 9.48 -16.77
C SER A 116 9.45 8.39 -17.50
N ALA A 117 10.78 8.33 -17.36
CA ALA A 117 11.59 7.58 -18.34
C ALA A 117 11.40 6.05 -18.32
N GLU A 118 10.99 5.47 -17.18
CA GLU A 118 11.09 4.02 -16.96
C GLU A 118 9.88 3.41 -16.22
N ARG A 119 8.66 3.92 -16.40
CA ARG A 119 7.46 3.46 -15.66
C ARG A 119 7.29 1.94 -15.64
N SER A 120 7.36 1.28 -16.80
CA SER A 120 7.13 -0.17 -16.91
C SER A 120 8.23 -0.98 -16.21
N GLU A 121 9.48 -0.53 -16.27
CA GLU A 121 10.59 -1.16 -15.56
C GLU A 121 10.44 -0.97 -14.06
N LEU A 122 10.13 0.25 -13.62
CA LEU A 122 9.87 0.57 -12.22
C LEU A 122 8.76 -0.31 -11.62
N LEU A 123 7.62 -0.43 -12.31
CA LEU A 123 6.51 -1.27 -11.84
C LEU A 123 6.89 -2.75 -11.75
N ARG A 124 7.70 -3.26 -12.69
CA ARG A 124 8.23 -4.64 -12.66
C ARG A 124 9.21 -4.84 -11.51
N ALA A 125 10.12 -3.90 -11.30
CA ALA A 125 11.11 -3.94 -10.24
C ALA A 125 10.45 -3.96 -8.85
N VAL A 126 9.44 -3.12 -8.63
CA VAL A 126 8.67 -3.10 -7.37
C VAL A 126 7.91 -4.41 -7.15
N ALA A 127 7.29 -4.95 -8.21
CA ALA A 127 6.59 -6.24 -8.11
C ALA A 127 7.56 -7.38 -7.75
N ALA A 128 8.75 -7.41 -8.36
CA ALA A 128 9.77 -8.41 -8.06
C ALA A 128 10.31 -8.26 -6.62
N ALA A 129 10.67 -7.04 -6.21
CA ALA A 129 11.22 -6.77 -4.88
C ALA A 129 10.22 -7.05 -3.74
N SER A 130 8.93 -6.72 -3.95
CA SER A 130 7.88 -7.01 -2.97
C SER A 130 7.43 -8.48 -2.93
N ALA A 131 7.85 -9.28 -3.92
CA ALA A 131 7.63 -10.72 -3.95
C ALA A 131 8.80 -11.52 -3.34
N ASP A 132 10.00 -10.93 -3.27
CA ASP A 132 11.16 -11.55 -2.65
C ASP A 132 10.93 -11.76 -1.13
N PRO A 133 10.91 -13.00 -0.61
CA PRO A 133 10.74 -13.27 0.81
C PRO A 133 11.79 -12.59 1.71
N ALA A 134 13.00 -12.36 1.19
CA ALA A 134 14.08 -11.71 1.93
C ALA A 134 13.91 -10.18 2.01
N ALA A 135 13.10 -9.57 1.14
CA ALA A 135 12.87 -8.13 1.08
C ALA A 135 11.39 -7.74 1.15
N CYS A 136 10.48 -8.69 1.37
CA CYS A 136 9.03 -8.47 1.27
C CYS A 136 8.56 -7.43 2.29
N ALA A 137 8.04 -6.31 1.78
CA ALA A 137 7.45 -5.22 2.54
C ALA A 137 6.36 -4.52 1.70
N PRO A 138 5.26 -4.08 2.32
CA PRO A 138 4.29 -3.21 1.65
C PRO A 138 4.90 -1.84 1.32
N LEU A 139 4.71 -1.38 0.09
CA LEU A 139 5.07 -0.03 -0.36
C LEU A 139 3.87 0.91 -0.26
N TYR A 140 4.03 1.95 0.54
CA TYR A 140 3.06 3.01 0.72
C TYR A 140 3.57 4.30 0.09
N SER A 141 2.86 4.80 -0.93
CA SER A 141 3.24 6.02 -1.63
C SER A 141 2.44 7.23 -1.13
N LEU A 142 3.12 8.33 -0.86
CA LEU A 142 2.56 9.60 -0.41
C LEU A 142 2.79 10.62 -1.52
N ALA A 143 1.72 10.93 -2.25
CA ALA A 143 1.70 11.90 -3.33
C ALA A 143 1.54 13.31 -2.74
N PHE A 144 2.65 14.04 -2.65
CA PHE A 144 2.72 15.34 -1.98
C PHE A 144 2.48 16.48 -2.98
N GLY A 145 1.44 17.26 -2.75
CA GLY A 145 1.09 18.37 -3.64
C GLY A 145 0.31 17.95 -4.88
N ARG A 146 -0.05 18.94 -5.69
CA ARG A 146 -0.87 18.75 -6.89
C ARG A 146 -0.09 18.17 -8.06
N ASP A 147 1.22 18.39 -8.07
CA ASP A 147 2.13 17.99 -9.15
C ASP A 147 2.69 16.58 -8.98
N ALA A 148 2.31 15.87 -7.91
CA ALA A 148 2.68 14.47 -7.76
C ALA A 148 1.98 13.60 -8.83
N ASP A 149 2.73 12.71 -9.48
CA ASP A 149 2.16 11.70 -10.38
C ASP A 149 1.36 10.66 -9.59
N TRP A 150 0.09 10.98 -9.35
CA TRP A 150 -0.83 10.12 -8.60
C TRP A 150 -1.01 8.75 -9.25
N GLY A 151 -1.11 8.70 -10.58
CA GLY A 151 -1.32 7.46 -11.31
C GLY A 151 -0.17 6.48 -11.10
N LEU A 152 1.07 6.98 -11.23
CA LEU A 152 2.27 6.19 -10.98
C LEU A 152 2.36 5.73 -9.52
N LEU A 153 2.22 6.65 -8.58
CA LEU A 153 2.39 6.34 -7.16
C LEU A 153 1.34 5.33 -6.67
N LYS A 154 0.10 5.43 -7.18
CA LYS A 154 -0.96 4.43 -6.95
C LYS A 154 -0.59 3.08 -7.55
N GLN A 155 -0.12 3.03 -8.79
CA GLN A 155 0.33 1.78 -9.44
C GLN A 155 1.49 1.13 -8.68
N LEU A 156 2.48 1.91 -8.24
CA LEU A 156 3.62 1.42 -7.47
C LEU A 156 3.19 0.80 -6.16
N SER A 157 2.34 1.51 -5.41
CA SER A 157 1.79 0.99 -4.15
C SER A 157 1.04 -0.32 -4.36
N LEU A 158 0.20 -0.41 -5.40
CA LEU A 158 -0.54 -1.64 -5.71
C LEU A 158 0.40 -2.80 -6.06
N ARG A 159 1.43 -2.55 -6.88
CA ARG A 159 2.47 -3.56 -7.21
C ARG A 159 3.27 -3.98 -6.00
N GLY A 160 3.53 -3.06 -5.07
CA GLY A 160 4.22 -3.31 -3.82
C GLY A 160 3.30 -3.73 -2.67
N LYS A 161 2.09 -4.24 -2.94
CA LYS A 161 1.13 -4.74 -1.92
C LYS A 161 0.70 -3.72 -0.85
N GLY A 162 0.82 -2.43 -1.13
CA GLY A 162 0.38 -1.33 -0.27
C GLY A 162 -0.66 -0.44 -0.95
N PHE A 163 -0.76 0.82 -0.51
CA PHE A 163 -1.68 1.80 -1.07
C PHE A 163 -1.07 3.21 -1.07
N ALA A 164 -1.57 4.06 -1.97
CA ALA A 164 -1.14 5.44 -2.06
C ALA A 164 -2.11 6.41 -1.35
N ARG A 165 -1.59 7.55 -0.89
CA ARG A 165 -2.36 8.64 -0.28
C ARG A 165 -1.92 9.99 -0.84
N ARG A 166 -2.88 10.85 -1.17
CA ARG A 166 -2.61 12.26 -1.48
C ARG A 166 -2.40 13.05 -0.19
N ILE A 167 -1.38 13.90 -0.20
CA ILE A 167 -1.06 14.85 0.84
C ILE A 167 -1.17 16.23 0.21
N TYR A 168 -2.11 17.02 0.70
CA TYR A 168 -2.37 18.35 0.15
C TYR A 168 -1.42 19.37 0.77
N GLU A 169 -0.80 20.19 -0.07
CA GLU A 169 0.07 21.30 0.35
C GLU A 169 -0.78 22.37 1.04
N ALA A 170 -0.80 22.31 2.36
CA ALA A 170 -1.48 23.24 3.24
C ALA A 170 -0.80 23.26 4.61
N ALA A 171 -1.27 24.11 5.51
CA ALA A 171 -0.74 24.22 6.87
C ALA A 171 -0.83 22.91 7.68
N ASP A 172 -1.69 21.97 7.29
CA ASP A 172 -1.92 20.69 7.97
C ASP A 172 -1.21 19.50 7.30
N ALA A 173 -0.35 19.70 6.30
CA ALA A 173 0.33 18.61 5.60
C ALA A 173 1.12 17.69 6.55
N ALA A 174 1.79 18.27 7.56
CA ALA A 174 2.49 17.51 8.60
C ALA A 174 1.52 16.64 9.42
N LEU A 175 0.32 17.14 9.73
CA LEU A 175 -0.72 16.38 10.44
C LEU A 175 -1.25 15.22 9.57
N GLN A 176 -1.51 15.47 8.28
CA GLN A 176 -1.96 14.44 7.33
C GLN A 176 -0.95 13.28 7.27
N LEU A 177 0.33 13.59 7.23
CA LEU A 177 1.42 12.61 7.19
C LEU A 177 1.62 11.86 8.50
N ARG A 178 1.57 12.57 9.63
CA ARG A 178 1.62 11.94 10.96
C ARG A 178 0.47 10.96 11.15
N ASN A 179 -0.74 11.36 10.79
CA ASN A 179 -1.92 10.48 10.88
C ASN A 179 -1.81 9.28 9.94
N PHE A 180 -1.26 9.48 8.74
CA PHE A 180 -0.97 8.38 7.83
C PHE A 180 0.05 7.40 8.44
N TYR A 181 1.16 7.92 8.96
CA TYR A 181 2.22 7.12 9.54
C TYR A 181 1.72 6.30 10.72
N ARG A 182 1.04 6.93 11.70
CA ARG A 182 0.44 6.22 12.85
C ARG A 182 -0.44 5.04 12.45
N ARG A 183 -1.19 5.20 11.35
CA ARG A 183 -2.04 4.14 10.82
C ARG A 183 -1.23 2.96 10.28
N VAL A 184 -0.13 3.20 9.57
CA VAL A 184 0.69 2.11 8.97
C VAL A 184 1.78 1.59 9.88
N ALA A 185 2.16 2.33 10.92
CA ALA A 185 3.21 2.00 11.87
C ALA A 185 2.76 1.07 13.02
N SER A 186 1.48 0.70 13.06
CA SER A 186 0.93 -0.20 14.10
C SER A 186 0.47 -1.55 13.52
N PRO A 187 1.35 -2.39 12.97
CA PRO A 187 0.99 -3.71 12.47
C PRO A 187 0.65 -4.65 13.63
N LEU A 188 -0.51 -5.31 13.56
CA LEU A 188 -0.97 -6.29 14.54
C LEU A 188 -0.72 -7.74 14.09
N LEU A 189 -0.99 -8.03 12.80
CA LEU A 189 -0.74 -9.34 12.20
C LEU A 189 -0.05 -9.17 10.85
N ALA A 190 0.86 -10.08 10.53
CA ALA A 190 1.45 -10.25 9.21
C ALA A 190 0.86 -11.48 8.51
N ASP A 191 0.97 -11.52 7.18
CA ASP A 191 0.61 -12.67 6.33
C ASP A 191 -0.78 -13.25 6.65
N VAL A 192 -1.78 -12.37 6.72
CA VAL A 192 -3.15 -12.75 7.06
C VAL A 192 -3.83 -13.41 5.87
N SER A 193 -4.31 -14.64 6.03
CA SER A 193 -5.05 -15.36 4.98
C SER A 193 -6.35 -15.95 5.50
N PHE A 194 -7.40 -15.80 4.70
CA PHE A 194 -8.73 -16.35 4.93
C PHE A 194 -8.88 -17.60 4.08
N HIS A 195 -9.24 -18.70 4.73
CA HIS A 195 -9.49 -19.99 4.10
C HIS A 195 -10.93 -20.41 4.38
N TYR A 196 -11.60 -20.91 3.36
CA TYR A 196 -12.94 -21.49 3.45
C TYR A 196 -12.82 -22.97 3.12
N ALA A 197 -13.70 -23.81 3.66
CA ALA A 197 -13.70 -25.23 3.31
C ALA A 197 -14.05 -25.41 1.82
N ASP A 198 -13.50 -26.46 1.22
CA ASP A 198 -13.75 -26.80 -0.18
C ASP A 198 -15.25 -26.95 -0.44
N ASP A 199 -15.68 -26.55 -1.65
CA ASP A 199 -17.07 -26.60 -2.12
C ASP A 199 -18.09 -25.75 -1.33
N GLN A 200 -17.67 -24.95 -0.34
CA GLN A 200 -18.58 -24.02 0.36
C GLN A 200 -18.70 -22.65 -0.32
N VAL A 201 -17.66 -22.21 -1.05
CA VAL A 201 -17.59 -20.89 -1.68
C VAL A 201 -17.09 -21.00 -3.12
N GLU A 202 -17.72 -20.27 -4.03
CA GLU A 202 -17.29 -20.19 -5.42
C GLU A 202 -15.96 -19.42 -5.47
N ALA A 203 -14.86 -20.12 -5.74
CA ALA A 203 -13.51 -19.55 -5.67
C ALA A 203 -13.31 -18.33 -6.58
N SER A 204 -13.98 -18.29 -7.74
CA SER A 204 -13.91 -17.17 -8.70
C SER A 204 -14.63 -15.90 -8.22
N SER A 205 -15.54 -16.04 -7.24
CA SER A 205 -16.34 -14.95 -6.67
C SER A 205 -15.70 -14.31 -5.44
N LEU A 206 -14.69 -14.96 -4.85
CA LEU A 206 -14.01 -14.49 -3.66
C LEU A 206 -13.25 -13.20 -3.96
N THR A 207 -13.47 -12.19 -3.11
CA THR A 207 -12.59 -11.03 -3.04
C THR A 207 -11.22 -11.43 -2.48
N ARG A 208 -10.29 -10.48 -2.44
CA ARG A 208 -8.94 -10.68 -1.87
C ARG A 208 -9.06 -11.37 -0.50
N ALA A 209 -8.46 -12.54 -0.39
CA ALA A 209 -8.47 -13.36 0.82
C ALA A 209 -7.10 -13.43 1.52
N ALA A 210 -6.07 -12.84 0.93
CA ALA A 210 -4.72 -12.76 1.50
C ALA A 210 -4.28 -11.30 1.62
N PHE A 211 -3.77 -10.93 2.78
CA PHE A 211 -3.38 -9.57 3.14
C PHE A 211 -1.99 -9.60 3.78
N PRO A 212 -1.06 -8.74 3.36
CA PRO A 212 0.29 -8.75 3.91
C PRO A 212 0.34 -8.32 5.38
N VAL A 213 -0.61 -7.46 5.80
CA VAL A 213 -0.65 -6.91 7.16
C VAL A 213 -2.06 -6.53 7.57
N LEU A 214 -2.41 -6.76 8.83
CA LEU A 214 -3.53 -6.13 9.54
C LEU A 214 -2.96 -5.03 10.44
N LEU A 215 -3.42 -3.79 10.25
CA LEU A 215 -3.01 -2.63 11.03
C LEU A 215 -3.98 -2.37 12.19
N ALA A 216 -3.50 -1.77 13.27
CA ALA A 216 -4.34 -1.39 14.40
C ALA A 216 -5.41 -0.38 13.99
N GLY A 217 -6.66 -0.64 14.40
CA GLY A 217 -7.82 0.17 14.00
C GLY A 217 -8.26 -0.01 12.55
N ALA A 218 -7.63 -0.90 11.78
CA ALA A 218 -8.10 -1.32 10.48
C ALA A 218 -8.94 -2.59 10.57
N GLU A 219 -9.70 -2.86 9.50
CA GLU A 219 -10.49 -4.07 9.35
C GLU A 219 -10.16 -4.73 8.00
N LEU A 220 -10.18 -6.06 7.99
CA LEU A 220 -10.08 -6.86 6.77
C LEU A 220 -11.44 -7.49 6.49
N ALA A 221 -11.91 -7.34 5.26
CA ALA A 221 -13.17 -7.91 4.82
C ALA A 221 -12.94 -8.81 3.60
N VAL A 222 -13.56 -9.98 3.62
CA VAL A 222 -13.59 -10.93 2.51
C VAL A 222 -15.04 -11.28 2.23
N ALA A 223 -15.43 -11.21 0.96
CA ALA A 223 -16.76 -11.55 0.50
C ALA A 223 -16.68 -12.54 -0.66
N GLY A 224 -17.72 -13.35 -0.83
CA GLY A 224 -17.84 -14.31 -1.92
C GLY A 224 -19.26 -14.87 -1.98
N VAL A 225 -19.50 -15.69 -2.99
CA VAL A 225 -20.78 -16.36 -3.23
C VAL A 225 -20.65 -17.80 -2.75
N GLY A 226 -21.55 -18.21 -1.85
CA GLY A 226 -21.60 -19.59 -1.36
C GLY A 226 -22.18 -20.57 -2.39
N VAL A 227 -21.76 -21.83 -2.35
CA VAL A 227 -22.19 -22.87 -3.31
C VAL A 227 -23.07 -23.93 -2.62
N GLY A 228 -24.19 -24.30 -3.26
CA GLY A 228 -25.01 -25.47 -2.92
C GLY A 228 -25.63 -25.50 -1.51
N GLU A 229 -25.95 -26.70 -1.03
CA GLU A 229 -26.39 -26.96 0.36
C GLU A 229 -25.25 -26.85 1.39
N GLY A 230 -23.99 -26.69 0.95
CA GLY A 230 -22.80 -26.56 1.80
C GLY A 230 -22.80 -25.31 2.70
N VAL A 231 -23.55 -24.27 2.32
CA VAL A 231 -23.86 -23.10 3.16
C VAL A 231 -24.93 -23.44 4.23
N GLY A 232 -25.80 -24.40 3.94
CA GLY A 232 -26.87 -24.88 4.82
C GLY A 232 -26.36 -25.61 6.06
N GLY A 233 -25.21 -26.29 5.97
CA GLY A 233 -24.53 -26.95 7.09
C GLY A 233 -23.65 -26.05 7.96
N GLY A 234 -23.61 -24.74 7.68
CA GLY A 234 -22.75 -23.76 8.34
C GLY A 234 -21.42 -23.57 7.62
N LEU A 235 -21.24 -22.37 7.05
CA LEU A 235 -19.98 -21.95 6.44
C LEU A 235 -18.90 -21.84 7.53
N ARG A 236 -17.72 -22.43 7.31
CA ARG A 236 -16.57 -22.29 8.22
C ARG A 236 -15.45 -21.52 7.53
N ALA A 237 -14.93 -20.54 8.25
CA ALA A 237 -13.76 -19.78 7.82
C ALA A 237 -12.61 -20.00 8.82
N THR A 238 -11.41 -20.22 8.29
CA THR A 238 -10.16 -20.30 9.05
C THR A 238 -9.29 -19.12 8.67
N VAL A 239 -8.96 -18.28 9.64
CA VAL A 239 -8.05 -17.14 9.48
C VAL A 239 -6.69 -17.51 10.05
N ARG A 240 -5.65 -17.35 9.24
CA ARG A 240 -4.25 -17.52 9.62
C ARG A 240 -3.53 -16.19 9.58
N GLY A 241 -2.49 -16.03 10.38
CA GLY A 241 -1.60 -14.87 10.36
C GLY A 241 -0.40 -15.08 11.29
N ALA A 242 0.47 -14.08 11.40
CA ALA A 242 1.63 -14.11 12.29
C ALA A 242 1.73 -12.85 13.16
N ALA A 243 2.09 -13.01 14.44
CA ALA A 243 2.37 -11.91 15.37
C ALA A 243 3.63 -12.23 16.17
N GLY A 244 4.60 -11.31 16.21
CA GLY A 244 5.84 -11.49 16.97
C GLY A 244 6.56 -12.81 16.67
N GLY A 245 6.55 -13.25 15.41
CA GLY A 245 7.20 -14.50 14.95
C GLY A 245 6.39 -15.76 15.17
N ARG A 246 5.22 -15.69 15.83
CA ARG A 246 4.35 -16.83 16.08
C ARG A 246 3.23 -16.86 15.06
N ARG A 247 2.97 -18.04 14.47
CA ARG A 247 1.77 -18.27 13.67
C ARG A 247 0.54 -18.40 14.56
N LEU A 248 -0.54 -17.76 14.14
CA LEU A 248 -1.84 -17.77 14.76
C LEU A 248 -2.85 -18.35 13.78
N GLU A 249 -3.77 -19.16 14.30
CA GLU A 249 -4.90 -19.70 13.55
C GLU A 249 -6.17 -19.59 14.38
N ARG A 250 -7.26 -19.17 13.73
CA ARG A 250 -8.60 -19.10 14.32
C ARG A 250 -9.63 -19.59 13.31
N ALA A 251 -10.38 -20.61 13.69
CA ALA A 251 -11.55 -21.06 12.93
C ALA A 251 -12.82 -20.46 13.55
N ALA A 252 -13.73 -20.01 12.71
CA ALA A 252 -15.03 -19.49 13.11
C ALA A 252 -16.13 -20.06 12.21
N ALA A 253 -17.26 -20.41 12.83
CA ALA A 253 -18.50 -20.65 12.10
C ALA A 253 -19.08 -19.29 11.69
N VAL A 254 -19.39 -19.13 10.41
CA VAL A 254 -20.02 -17.92 9.89
C VAL A 254 -21.51 -18.01 10.19
N GLN A 255 -22.02 -17.01 10.91
CA GLN A 255 -23.43 -16.95 11.25
C GLN A 255 -24.26 -16.66 10.01
N ARG A 256 -25.41 -17.35 9.91
CA ARG A 256 -26.36 -17.07 8.85
C ARG A 256 -27.00 -15.71 9.11
N VAL A 257 -27.03 -14.88 8.08
CA VAL A 257 -27.65 -13.56 8.14
C VAL A 257 -29.16 -13.72 7.97
N GLU A 258 -29.93 -12.89 8.68
CA GLU A 258 -31.38 -12.86 8.57
C GLU A 258 -31.84 -12.56 7.14
N PRO A 259 -32.94 -13.16 6.64
CA PRO A 259 -33.41 -12.98 5.27
C PRO A 259 -33.60 -11.51 4.87
N GLN A 260 -33.98 -10.65 5.82
CA GLN A 260 -34.20 -9.21 5.61
C GLN A 260 -32.91 -8.45 5.25
N GLN A 261 -31.75 -8.99 5.62
CA GLN A 261 -30.43 -8.40 5.38
C GLN A 261 -29.70 -9.04 4.17
N ALA A 262 -30.27 -10.09 3.56
CA ALA A 262 -29.65 -10.82 2.46
C ALA A 262 -29.30 -9.90 1.26
N SER A 263 -30.21 -8.99 0.90
CA SER A 263 -30.00 -8.02 -0.18
C SER A 263 -28.85 -7.05 0.12
N PHE A 264 -28.66 -6.67 1.39
CA PHE A 264 -27.55 -5.81 1.80
C PHE A 264 -26.21 -6.55 1.68
N VAL A 265 -26.14 -7.80 2.14
CA VAL A 265 -24.91 -8.62 2.06
C VAL A 265 -24.50 -8.86 0.61
N GLU A 266 -25.46 -9.14 -0.27
CA GLU A 266 -25.21 -9.28 -1.70
C GLU A 266 -24.66 -7.98 -2.31
N ARG A 267 -25.26 -6.82 -1.99
CA ARG A 267 -24.77 -5.52 -2.46
C ARG A 267 -23.39 -5.19 -1.88
N LEU A 268 -23.10 -5.58 -0.65
CA LEU A 268 -21.78 -5.41 -0.04
C LEU A 268 -20.72 -6.24 -0.79
N TRP A 269 -21.00 -7.50 -1.11
CA TRP A 269 -20.13 -8.32 -1.95
C TRP A 269 -19.88 -7.66 -3.31
N ALA A 270 -20.94 -7.19 -3.98
CA ALA A 270 -20.83 -6.54 -5.28
C ALA A 270 -19.97 -5.26 -5.18
N TYR A 271 -20.18 -4.44 -4.15
CA TYR A 271 -19.39 -3.22 -3.91
C TYR A 271 -17.90 -3.53 -3.71
N LEU A 272 -17.56 -4.50 -2.85
CA LEU A 272 -16.18 -4.91 -2.60
C LEU A 272 -15.53 -5.48 -3.87
N THR A 273 -16.27 -6.27 -4.64
CA THR A 273 -15.81 -6.84 -5.91
C THR A 273 -15.55 -5.76 -6.95
N VAL A 274 -16.48 -4.81 -7.14
CA VAL A 274 -16.28 -3.65 -8.03
C VAL A 274 -15.03 -2.87 -7.62
N ARG A 275 -14.86 -2.57 -6.33
CA ARG A 275 -13.66 -1.85 -5.84
C ARG A 275 -12.36 -2.57 -6.14
N GLN A 276 -12.32 -3.89 -5.91
CA GLN A 276 -11.14 -4.69 -6.21
C GLN A 276 -10.84 -4.76 -7.71
N LEU A 277 -11.88 -4.82 -8.55
CA LEU A 277 -11.72 -4.79 -10.01
C LEU A 277 -11.19 -3.41 -10.47
N LEU A 278 -11.66 -2.31 -9.88
CA LEU A 278 -11.13 -0.97 -10.16
C LEU A 278 -9.66 -0.84 -9.74
N GLU A 279 -9.26 -1.36 -8.57
CA GLU A 279 -7.85 -1.40 -8.16
C GLU A 279 -6.97 -2.17 -9.16
N ARG A 280 -7.47 -3.29 -9.69
CA ARG A 280 -6.77 -4.04 -10.74
C ARG A 280 -6.67 -3.24 -12.04
N ALA A 281 -7.75 -2.55 -12.42
CA ALA A 281 -7.77 -1.69 -13.60
C ALA A 281 -6.77 -0.53 -13.48
N ASP A 282 -6.67 0.10 -12.30
CA ASP A 282 -5.64 1.09 -12.00
C ASP A 282 -4.22 0.51 -12.17
N GLY A 283 -4.04 -0.77 -11.83
CA GLY A 283 -2.81 -1.53 -12.04
C GLY A 283 -2.50 -1.93 -13.49
N GLY A 284 -3.38 -1.61 -14.44
CA GLY A 284 -3.23 -1.89 -15.88
C GLY A 284 -4.07 -3.05 -16.42
N ASP A 285 -4.99 -3.63 -15.63
CA ASP A 285 -5.85 -4.75 -16.07
C ASP A 285 -7.10 -4.25 -16.81
N ALA A 286 -7.05 -4.23 -18.14
CA ALA A 286 -8.16 -3.78 -18.98
C ALA A 286 -9.42 -4.65 -18.84
N GLN A 287 -9.27 -5.96 -18.63
CA GLN A 287 -10.40 -6.87 -18.45
C GLN A 287 -11.11 -6.60 -17.12
N ALA A 288 -10.36 -6.28 -16.06
CA ALA A 288 -10.95 -5.90 -14.79
C ALA A 288 -11.80 -4.63 -14.90
N LYS A 289 -11.41 -3.67 -15.75
CA LYS A 289 -12.18 -2.44 -16.00
C LYS A 289 -13.57 -2.75 -16.56
N GLU A 290 -13.66 -3.61 -17.57
CA GLU A 290 -14.96 -3.94 -18.17
C GLU A 290 -15.84 -4.74 -17.20
N ARG A 291 -15.27 -5.72 -16.49
CA ARG A 291 -15.99 -6.47 -15.45
C ARG A 291 -16.50 -5.58 -14.32
N ALA A 292 -15.71 -4.57 -13.91
CA ALA A 292 -16.13 -3.61 -12.90
C ALA A 292 -17.35 -2.82 -13.38
N ARG A 293 -17.35 -2.40 -14.65
CA ARG A 293 -18.44 -1.66 -15.27
C ARG A 293 -19.72 -2.48 -15.34
N GLU A 294 -19.65 -3.71 -15.85
CA GLU A 294 -20.79 -4.63 -15.94
C GLU A 294 -21.44 -4.86 -14.55
N LEU A 295 -20.61 -5.14 -13.55
CA LEU A 295 -21.09 -5.39 -12.19
C LEU A 295 -21.65 -4.13 -11.54
N ALA A 296 -21.02 -2.97 -11.76
CA ALA A 296 -21.54 -1.68 -11.28
C ALA A 296 -22.90 -1.35 -11.89
N LEU A 297 -23.11 -1.59 -13.19
CA LEU A 297 -24.40 -1.41 -13.85
C LEU A 297 -25.46 -2.36 -13.30
N ARG A 298 -25.13 -3.64 -13.13
CA ARG A 298 -26.04 -4.66 -12.57
C ARG A 298 -26.57 -4.28 -11.18
N TYR A 299 -25.72 -3.71 -10.33
CA TYR A 299 -26.07 -3.32 -8.95
C TYR A 299 -26.39 -1.83 -8.78
N ALA A 300 -26.50 -1.09 -9.89
CA ALA A 300 -26.77 0.34 -9.95
C ALA A 300 -25.82 1.18 -9.07
N PHE A 301 -24.53 0.85 -9.05
CA PHE A 301 -23.50 1.67 -8.40
C PHE A 301 -23.04 2.78 -9.32
N VAL A 302 -23.03 4.02 -8.80
CA VAL A 302 -22.27 5.11 -9.41
C VAL A 302 -20.81 4.93 -9.00
N ALA A 303 -20.04 4.19 -9.81
CA ALA A 303 -18.61 4.04 -9.65
C ALA A 303 -17.89 5.00 -10.60
N LEU A 304 -16.85 5.71 -10.14
CA LEU A 304 -16.02 6.59 -10.99
C LEU A 304 -15.47 5.79 -12.19
N GLY A 305 -16.00 6.09 -13.39
CA GLY A 305 -15.84 5.31 -14.62
C GLY A 305 -17.19 5.06 -15.33
N ALA A 306 -18.28 5.05 -14.57
CA ALA A 306 -19.65 5.19 -15.06
C ALA A 306 -20.07 6.67 -14.91
N GLY A 307 -19.51 7.54 -15.75
CA GLY A 307 -19.99 8.91 -15.87
C GLY A 307 -21.39 8.89 -16.47
N THR A 308 -22.43 9.04 -15.65
CA THR A 308 -23.76 9.41 -16.14
C THR A 308 -23.89 10.94 -16.07
N GLU A 309 -23.77 11.61 -17.22
CA GLU A 309 -24.41 12.91 -17.38
C GLU A 309 -25.91 12.68 -17.57
N LEU A 310 -26.71 13.13 -16.60
CA LEU A 310 -28.13 13.36 -16.81
C LEU A 310 -28.27 14.66 -17.62
N LYS A 311 -28.49 14.54 -18.93
CA LYS A 311 -29.14 15.60 -19.70
C LYS A 311 -30.58 15.19 -19.96
N SER A 312 -31.51 16.06 -19.58
CA SER A 312 -32.90 16.01 -19.99
C SER A 312 -32.97 15.78 -21.50
N ASP A 313 -33.89 14.91 -21.93
CA ASP A 313 -34.21 14.55 -23.31
C ASP A 313 -33.47 13.35 -23.92
N GLY A 314 -33.67 12.17 -23.31
CA GLY A 314 -34.28 11.04 -24.03
C GLY A 314 -33.57 10.37 -25.22
N LYS A 315 -32.27 10.57 -25.48
CA LYS A 315 -31.52 9.79 -26.51
C LYS A 315 -30.09 9.46 -26.04
N MET A 316 -29.76 8.16 -25.99
CA MET A 316 -28.44 7.68 -25.59
C MET A 316 -27.38 7.92 -26.68
N ALA A 317 -26.25 8.53 -26.32
CA ALA A 317 -25.03 8.53 -27.11
C ALA A 317 -23.84 8.27 -26.19
N PHE A 318 -22.95 7.35 -26.58
CA PHE A 318 -21.72 7.03 -25.87
C PHE A 318 -20.57 7.86 -26.45
N ALA A 319 -19.86 8.61 -25.61
CA ALA A 319 -18.58 9.23 -25.98
C ALA A 319 -17.49 8.75 -25.02
N TYR A 320 -16.44 8.18 -25.58
CA TYR A 320 -15.17 7.90 -24.92
C TYR A 320 -14.28 9.13 -25.12
N GLU A 321 -13.85 9.79 -24.05
CA GLU A 321 -12.68 10.66 -24.10
C GLU A 321 -11.56 10.03 -23.28
N SER A 322 -10.47 9.78 -23.98
CA SER A 322 -9.20 9.33 -23.43
C SER A 322 -8.39 10.59 -23.13
N CYS A 323 -7.91 10.74 -21.90
CA CYS A 323 -6.76 11.55 -21.55
C CYS A 323 -5.89 10.73 -20.60
#